data_AF-A0A8J2TPG6-F1
#
_entry.id   AF-A0A8J2TPG6-F1
#
_cell.length_a   1.000
_cell.length_b   1.000
_cell.length_c   1.000
_cell.angle_alpha   90.00
_cell.angle_beta   90.00
_cell.angle_gamma   90.00
#
_symmetry.space_group_name_H-M   'P 1'
#
loop_
_entity.id
_entity.type
_entity.pdbx_description
1 polymer ?
#
loop_
_entity_poly.entity_id
_entity_poly.type
_entity_poly.pdbx_seq_one_letter_code
_entity_poly.pdbx_strand_id
1 'polypeptide(L)'
;MGIKNQRPHLSSLETGWNKFWKDFWSGTKPTIEASWCKTGRINQGLKTKITISINSIISHHRTKFKIGKTGDAYIRGDKKDYRNDYHFMYLLYKSKSSSYVSELEEHYIEKYMKSHPKANQNKRVRAPGKKMYSYDGYYYLYIVCTDE
;
A
#
# COMPACT_ATOMS: atom_id res chain seq x y z
N MET A 1 12.82 11.46 31.02
CA MET A 1 12.66 11.44 29.55
C MET A 1 13.11 10.08 29.04
N GLY A 2 12.18 9.17 28.74
CA GLY A 2 12.51 7.82 28.30
C GLY A 2 12.91 7.80 26.82
N ILE A 3 14.13 7.35 26.54
CA ILE A 3 14.61 7.07 25.19
C ILE A 3 13.68 6.00 24.61
N LYS A 4 12.84 6.37 23.64
CA LYS A 4 12.06 5.40 22.87
C LYS A 4 13.07 4.57 22.07
N ASN A 5 13.35 3.35 22.53
CA ASN A 5 14.07 2.34 21.75
C ASN A 5 13.36 2.20 20.40
N GLN A 6 13.92 2.82 19.36
CA GLN A 6 13.50 2.54 17.99
C GLN A 6 13.90 1.10 17.73
N ARG A 7 12.93 0.19 17.68
CA ARG A 7 13.19 -1.18 17.23
C ARG A 7 13.77 -1.07 15.82
N PRO A 8 14.90 -1.73 15.52
CA PRO A 8 15.42 -1.74 14.17
C PRO A 8 14.34 -2.25 13.22
N HIS A 9 14.11 -1.50 12.14
CA HIS A 9 13.15 -1.87 11.12
C HIS A 9 13.55 -3.25 10.56
N LEU A 10 12.62 -4.19 10.41
CA LEU A 10 12.90 -5.60 10.05
C LEU A 10 13.77 -5.74 8.78
N SER A 11 13.72 -4.77 7.87
CA SER A 11 14.60 -4.72 6.68
C SER A 11 16.10 -4.67 7.00
N SER A 12 16.46 -4.12 8.16
CA SER A 12 17.86 -4.00 8.61
C SER A 12 18.44 -5.30 9.17
N LEU A 13 17.59 -6.31 9.38
CA LEU A 13 17.97 -7.63 9.91
C LEU A 13 18.04 -8.71 8.81
N GLU A 14 17.61 -8.40 7.58
CA GLU A 14 17.69 -9.33 6.44
C GLU A 14 19.10 -9.31 5.82
N THR A 15 19.85 -10.41 5.98
CA THR A 15 21.11 -10.63 5.26
C THR A 15 20.88 -10.78 3.75
N GLY A 16 21.83 -10.33 2.92
CA GLY A 16 21.73 -10.43 1.44
C GLY A 16 21.49 -11.85 0.90
N TRP A 17 22.02 -12.88 1.58
CA TRP A 17 21.83 -14.28 1.21
C TRP A 17 20.39 -14.77 1.43
N ASN A 18 19.80 -14.43 2.59
CA ASN A 18 18.40 -14.74 2.88
C ASN A 18 17.44 -14.00 1.94
N LYS A 19 17.78 -12.77 1.55
CA LYS A 19 17.01 -12.00 0.57
C LYS A 19 17.02 -12.66 -0.80
N PHE A 20 18.19 -13.09 -1.30
CA PHE A 20 18.31 -13.76 -2.59
C PHE A 20 17.45 -15.02 -2.69
N TRP A 21 17.55 -15.95 -1.73
CA TRP A 21 16.76 -17.18 -1.74
C TRP A 21 15.26 -16.93 -1.59
N LYS A 22 14.88 -15.97 -0.75
CA LYS A 22 13.48 -15.60 -0.57
C LYS A 22 12.89 -15.02 -1.86
N ASP A 23 13.64 -14.18 -2.57
CA ASP A 23 13.23 -13.61 -3.85
C ASP A 23 13.20 -14.68 -4.96
N PHE A 24 14.13 -15.63 -4.97
CA PHE A 24 14.13 -16.78 -5.89
C PHE A 24 12.90 -17.67 -5.72
N TRP A 25 12.50 -18.00 -4.48
CA TRP A 25 11.38 -18.92 -4.22
C TRP A 25 10.00 -18.24 -4.13
N SER A 26 9.95 -16.96 -3.78
CA SER A 26 8.69 -16.27 -3.43
C SER A 26 8.39 -15.04 -4.29
N GLY A 27 9.18 -14.80 -5.34
CA GLY A 27 9.06 -13.63 -6.20
C GLY A 27 9.62 -12.35 -5.57
N THR A 28 9.72 -11.30 -6.37
CA THR A 28 10.24 -9.98 -5.96
C THR A 28 9.14 -9.12 -5.36
N LYS A 29 9.42 -8.54 -4.18
CA LYS A 29 8.51 -7.53 -3.60
C LYS A 29 8.41 -6.30 -4.51
N PRO A 30 7.26 -5.60 -4.50
CA PRO A 30 7.11 -4.36 -5.25
C PRO A 30 8.08 -3.28 -4.76
N THR A 31 8.52 -2.44 -5.70
CA THR A 31 9.22 -1.19 -5.41
C THR A 31 8.24 -0.22 -4.75
N ILE A 32 8.62 0.33 -3.60
CA ILE A 32 7.74 1.24 -2.82
C ILE A 32 8.02 2.68 -3.23
N GLU A 33 7.03 3.30 -3.87
CA GLU A 33 7.06 4.69 -4.35
C GLU A 33 6.44 5.62 -3.30
N ALA A 34 7.27 6.01 -2.32
CA ALA A 34 6.83 6.86 -1.20
C ALA A 34 6.64 8.34 -1.57
N SER A 35 7.23 8.80 -2.68
CA SER A 35 7.16 10.18 -3.17
C SER A 35 5.74 10.66 -3.51
N TRP A 36 4.82 9.71 -3.78
CA TRP A 36 3.42 9.97 -4.09
C TRP A 36 2.55 10.23 -2.86
N CYS A 37 3.12 10.05 -1.67
CA CYS A 37 2.37 10.01 -0.42
C CYS A 37 1.93 11.40 0.01
N LYS A 38 0.62 11.60 0.11
CA LYS A 38 0.05 12.86 0.61
C LYS A 38 -0.18 12.80 2.11
N THR A 39 -0.07 13.96 2.75
CA THR A 39 -0.43 14.15 4.17
C THR A 39 -1.42 15.29 4.29
N GLY A 40 -2.29 15.26 5.30
CA GLY A 40 -3.21 16.36 5.59
C GLY A 40 -4.49 15.90 6.24
N ARG A 41 -5.42 16.84 6.47
CA ARG A 41 -6.78 16.53 6.92
C ARG A 41 -7.62 16.06 5.75
N ILE A 42 -8.50 15.09 6.00
CA ILE A 42 -9.45 14.64 4.98
C ILE A 42 -10.45 15.76 4.70
N ASN A 43 -10.41 16.24 3.46
CA ASN A 43 -11.39 17.14 2.89
C ASN A 43 -11.57 16.80 1.41
N GLN A 44 -12.51 17.49 0.74
CA GLN A 44 -12.78 17.22 -0.67
C GLN A 44 -11.55 17.44 -1.56
N GLY A 45 -10.76 18.47 -1.28
CA GLY A 45 -9.53 18.76 -2.03
C GLY A 45 -8.50 17.63 -1.95
N LEU A 46 -8.31 17.03 -0.76
CA LEU A 46 -7.42 15.88 -0.59
C LEU A 46 -7.95 14.67 -1.36
N LYS A 47 -9.25 14.37 -1.28
CA LYS A 47 -9.87 13.26 -2.02
C LYS A 47 -9.72 13.43 -3.53
N THR A 48 -9.85 14.66 -4.03
CA THR A 48 -9.59 14.98 -5.44
C THR A 48 -8.13 14.72 -5.80
N LYS A 49 -7.18 15.19 -5.00
CA LYS A 49 -5.73 14.94 -5.22
C LYS A 49 -5.36 13.46 -5.18
N ILE A 50 -5.96 12.67 -4.29
CA ILE A 50 -5.74 11.22 -4.26
C ILE A 50 -6.36 10.56 -5.50
N THR A 51 -7.58 10.95 -5.88
CA THR A 51 -8.24 10.45 -7.12
C THR A 51 -7.37 10.69 -8.35
N ILE A 52 -6.84 11.91 -8.50
CA ILE A 52 -5.97 12.26 -9.64
C ILE A 52 -4.74 11.35 -9.67
N SER A 53 -4.09 11.12 -8.52
CA SER A 53 -2.95 10.21 -8.47
C SER A 53 -3.31 8.78 -8.80
N ILE A 54 -4.41 8.24 -8.26
CA ILE A 54 -4.84 6.87 -8.59
C ILE A 54 -5.09 6.74 -10.09
N ASN A 55 -5.83 7.67 -10.69
CA ASN A 55 -6.11 7.65 -12.13
C ASN A 55 -4.82 7.74 -12.96
N SER A 56 -3.88 8.60 -12.57
CA SER A 56 -2.59 8.73 -13.24
C SER A 56 -1.79 7.44 -13.17
N ILE A 57 -1.78 6.77 -12.02
CA ILE A 57 -1.07 5.49 -11.82
C ILE A 57 -1.74 4.40 -12.68
N ILE A 58 -3.07 4.25 -12.60
CA ILE A 58 -3.81 3.25 -13.40
C ILE A 58 -3.57 3.46 -14.90
N SER A 59 -3.62 4.71 -15.37
CA SER A 59 -3.37 5.04 -16.78
C SER A 59 -1.94 4.75 -17.22
N HIS A 60 -0.97 4.82 -16.30
CA HIS A 60 0.44 4.58 -16.59
C HIS A 60 0.73 3.09 -16.77
N HIS A 61 0.24 2.23 -15.87
CA HIS A 61 0.49 0.80 -15.95
C HIS A 61 -0.47 0.05 -16.89
N ARG A 62 -1.68 0.57 -17.16
CA ARG A 62 -2.71 -0.06 -18.03
C ARG A 62 -3.12 -1.50 -17.65
N THR A 63 -2.76 -1.94 -16.45
CA THR A 63 -2.84 -3.34 -16.02
C THR A 63 -3.72 -3.52 -14.77
N LYS A 64 -3.60 -4.70 -14.14
CA LYS A 64 -4.27 -5.07 -12.91
C LYS A 64 -3.72 -4.28 -11.73
N PHE A 65 -4.61 -3.85 -10.84
CA PHE A 65 -4.22 -3.13 -9.63
C PHE A 65 -5.03 -3.55 -8.42
N LYS A 66 -4.52 -3.19 -7.24
CA LYS A 66 -5.22 -3.38 -5.97
C LYS A 66 -4.97 -2.22 -5.03
N ILE A 67 -6.03 -1.72 -4.40
CA ILE A 67 -5.97 -0.68 -3.39
C ILE A 67 -5.98 -1.36 -2.01
N GLY A 68 -5.21 -0.83 -1.08
CA GLY A 68 -5.19 -1.36 0.28
C GLY A 68 -4.69 -0.37 1.31
N LYS A 69 -4.77 -0.81 2.57
CA LYS A 69 -4.19 -0.10 3.72
C LYS A 69 -3.15 -0.92 4.46
N THR A 70 -2.22 -0.24 5.11
CA THR A 70 -1.21 -0.86 5.97
C THR A 70 -0.69 0.10 7.05
N GLY A 71 -0.19 -0.44 8.16
CA GLY A 71 0.61 0.31 9.13
C GLY A 71 2.11 0.20 8.86
N ASP A 72 2.51 -0.67 7.92
CA ASP A 72 3.89 -0.86 7.50
C ASP A 72 3.90 -1.28 6.02
N ALA A 73 4.35 -0.38 5.14
CA ALA A 73 4.40 -0.62 3.70
C ALA A 73 5.44 -1.69 3.33
N TYR A 74 6.58 -1.71 4.02
CA TYR A 74 7.65 -2.66 3.75
C TYR A 74 7.19 -4.08 4.04
N ILE A 75 6.67 -4.33 5.24
CA ILE A 75 6.13 -5.64 5.62
C ILE A 75 4.96 -6.03 4.72
N ARG A 76 4.14 -5.05 4.29
CA ARG A 76 2.98 -5.35 3.43
C ARG A 76 3.40 -5.79 2.03
N GLY A 77 4.32 -5.08 1.40
CA GLY A 77 4.86 -5.44 0.08
C GLY A 77 5.62 -6.76 0.10
N ASP A 78 6.22 -7.11 1.24
CA ASP A 78 6.98 -8.35 1.41
C ASP A 78 6.11 -9.61 1.58
N LYS A 79 4.79 -9.47 1.70
CA LYS A 79 3.90 -10.63 1.79
C LYS A 79 3.76 -11.34 0.46
N LYS A 80 3.59 -12.67 0.52
CA LYS A 80 3.42 -13.55 -0.65
C LYS A 80 2.31 -13.09 -1.61
N ASP A 81 1.25 -12.45 -1.11
CA ASP A 81 0.16 -11.92 -1.96
C ASP A 81 0.55 -10.70 -2.81
N TYR A 82 1.74 -10.13 -2.61
CA TYR A 82 2.26 -8.99 -3.38
C TYR A 82 3.55 -9.28 -4.15
N ARG A 83 4.28 -10.34 -3.83
CA ARG A 83 5.60 -10.64 -4.41
C ARG A 83 5.58 -11.29 -5.81
N ASN A 84 4.45 -11.81 -6.26
CA ASN A 84 4.42 -12.63 -7.49
C ASN A 84 3.88 -11.93 -8.74
N ASP A 85 3.24 -10.77 -8.62
CA ASP A 85 2.63 -10.10 -9.79
C ASP A 85 2.68 -8.56 -9.71
N TYR A 86 2.92 -7.98 -8.52
CA TYR A 86 2.89 -6.54 -8.35
C TYR A 86 4.31 -5.99 -8.30
N HIS A 87 4.64 -5.12 -9.24
CA HIS A 87 5.98 -4.55 -9.40
C HIS A 87 6.13 -3.22 -8.65
N PHE A 88 5.03 -2.49 -8.47
CA PHE A 88 5.03 -1.19 -7.81
C PHE A 88 3.99 -1.09 -6.69
N MET A 89 4.37 -0.40 -5.61
CA MET A 89 3.48 0.00 -4.52
C MET A 89 3.59 1.50 -4.31
N TYR A 90 2.58 2.24 -4.75
CA TYR A 90 2.50 3.69 -4.56
C TYR A 90 1.81 4.02 -3.25
N LEU A 91 2.49 4.74 -2.37
CA LEU A 91 1.86 5.28 -1.17
C LEU A 91 1.05 6.52 -1.55
N LEU A 92 -0.25 6.51 -1.27
CA LEU A 92 -1.17 7.55 -1.71
C LEU A 92 -1.47 8.58 -0.61
N TYR A 93 -1.58 8.11 0.63
CA TYR A 93 -1.93 8.95 1.77
C TYR A 93 -1.40 8.36 3.08
N LYS A 94 -0.97 9.23 4.00
CA LYS A 94 -0.45 8.90 5.33
C LYS A 94 -1.23 9.64 6.42
N SER A 95 -1.63 8.92 7.46
CA SER A 95 -2.36 9.47 8.62
C SER A 95 -2.01 8.76 9.93
N LYS A 96 -2.22 9.41 11.07
CA LYS A 96 -2.14 8.77 12.40
C LYS A 96 -3.43 8.01 12.77
N SER A 97 -4.50 8.17 11.98
CA SER A 97 -5.79 7.53 12.22
C SER A 97 -5.99 6.32 11.30
N SER A 98 -6.07 5.13 11.89
CA SER A 98 -6.32 3.88 11.17
C SER A 98 -7.73 3.79 10.60
N SER A 99 -8.71 4.37 11.31
CA SER A 99 -10.10 4.48 10.87
C SER A 99 -10.20 5.37 9.62
N TYR A 100 -9.52 6.52 9.59
CA TYR A 100 -9.52 7.39 8.41
C TYR A 100 -8.90 6.75 7.17
N VAL A 101 -7.80 6.01 7.33
CA VAL A 101 -7.22 5.26 6.21
C VAL A 101 -8.16 4.14 5.76
N SER A 102 -8.90 3.53 6.67
CA SER A 102 -9.89 2.50 6.35
C SER A 102 -11.07 3.06 5.56
N GLU A 103 -11.61 4.21 5.96
CA GLU A 103 -12.70 4.87 5.23
C GLU A 103 -12.30 5.25 3.80
N LEU A 104 -11.07 5.76 3.62
CA LEU A 104 -10.55 6.07 2.29
C LEU A 104 -10.34 4.80 1.44
N GLU A 105 -9.81 3.73 2.04
CA GLU A 105 -9.66 2.44 1.36
C GLU A 105 -11.02 1.95 0.85
N GLU A 106 -12.03 1.89 1.71
CA GLU A 106 -13.37 1.44 1.35
C GLU A 106 -13.95 2.30 0.22
N HIS A 107 -13.87 3.63 0.36
CA HIS A 107 -14.34 4.58 -0.64
C HIS A 107 -13.71 4.34 -2.02
N TYR A 108 -12.38 4.20 -2.07
CA TYR A 108 -11.68 4.01 -3.35
C TYR A 108 -11.87 2.61 -3.91
N ILE A 109 -11.86 1.56 -3.09
CA ILE A 109 -12.17 0.20 -3.58
C ILE A 109 -13.57 0.21 -4.22
N GLU A 110 -14.58 0.74 -3.54
CA GLU A 110 -15.94 0.78 -4.09
C GLU A 110 -16.00 1.55 -5.43
N LYS A 111 -15.40 2.73 -5.48
CA LYS A 111 -15.33 3.57 -6.69
C LYS A 111 -14.67 2.84 -7.86
N TYR A 112 -13.53 2.18 -7.62
CA TYR A 112 -12.74 1.55 -8.68
C TYR A 112 -13.21 0.13 -9.03
N MET A 113 -13.93 -0.56 -8.14
CA MET A 113 -14.65 -1.79 -8.51
C MET A 113 -15.77 -1.48 -9.50
N LYS A 114 -16.47 -0.35 -9.33
CA LYS A 114 -17.53 0.09 -10.26
C LYS A 114 -16.97 0.57 -11.60
N SER A 115 -15.92 1.39 -11.58
CA SER A 115 -15.37 2.00 -12.80
C SER A 115 -14.37 1.12 -13.55
N HIS A 116 -13.70 0.19 -12.88
CA HIS A 116 -12.64 -0.67 -13.47
C HIS A 116 -12.82 -2.15 -13.06
N PRO A 117 -13.99 -2.77 -13.32
CA PRO A 117 -14.32 -4.11 -12.80
C PRO A 117 -13.39 -5.24 -13.27
N LYS A 118 -12.73 -5.08 -14.43
CA LYS A 118 -11.79 -6.07 -14.98
C LYS A 118 -10.36 -5.90 -14.48
N ALA A 119 -9.96 -4.68 -14.11
CA ALA A 119 -8.59 -4.37 -13.71
C ALA A 119 -8.41 -4.36 -12.19
N ASN A 120 -9.44 -3.97 -11.44
CA ASN A 120 -9.39 -3.95 -9.98
C ASN A 120 -9.49 -5.37 -9.41
N GLN A 121 -8.44 -5.83 -8.72
CA GLN A 121 -8.37 -7.17 -8.14
C GLN A 121 -8.81 -7.25 -6.66
N ASN A 122 -9.34 -6.17 -6.10
CA ASN A 122 -9.97 -6.21 -4.77
C ASN A 122 -11.22 -7.12 -4.81
N LYS A 123 -11.20 -8.21 -4.02
CA LYS A 123 -12.32 -9.18 -3.94
C LYS A 123 -13.57 -8.64 -3.24
N ARG A 124 -13.42 -7.62 -2.40
CA ARG A 124 -14.50 -6.98 -1.61
C ARG A 124 -14.06 -5.61 -1.11
N VAL A 125 -15.02 -4.74 -0.87
CA VAL A 125 -14.82 -3.38 -0.30
C VAL A 125 -14.34 -3.46 1.16
N ARG A 126 -15.04 -4.25 1.98
CA ARG A 126 -14.72 -4.43 3.41
C ARG A 126 -14.05 -5.76 3.64
N ALA A 127 -12.73 -5.77 3.70
CA ALA A 127 -12.02 -6.92 4.24
C ALA A 127 -11.96 -6.79 5.79
N PRO A 128 -12.29 -7.85 6.56
CA PRO A 128 -11.96 -7.92 7.97
C PRO A 128 -10.44 -7.84 8.07
N GLY A 129 -9.95 -6.66 8.41
CA GLY A 129 -8.52 -6.41 8.49
C GLY A 129 -7.94 -7.23 9.64
N LYS A 130 -6.82 -7.93 9.40
CA LYS A 130 -5.92 -8.27 10.49
C LYS A 130 -5.48 -6.96 11.17
N LYS A 131 -5.28 -6.97 12.49
CA LYS A 131 -4.84 -5.78 13.25
C LYS A 131 -3.72 -5.05 12.49
N MET A 132 -3.95 -3.76 12.23
CA MET A 132 -3.00 -2.92 11.52
C MET A 132 -2.00 -2.36 12.54
N TYR A 133 -0.86 -3.03 12.68
CA TYR A 133 0.23 -2.56 13.52
C TYR A 133 1.09 -1.56 12.74
N SER A 134 1.44 -0.46 13.38
CA SER A 134 2.34 0.56 12.84
C SER A 134 3.55 0.71 13.75
N TYR A 135 4.74 0.69 13.16
CA TYR A 135 6.00 0.89 13.86
C TYR A 135 6.44 2.36 13.90
N ASP A 136 6.01 3.16 12.93
CA ASP A 136 6.33 4.58 12.83
C ASP A 136 5.22 5.51 13.38
N GLY A 137 4.10 4.93 13.84
CA GLY A 137 2.94 5.65 14.34
C GLY A 137 2.00 6.16 13.25
N TYR A 138 2.17 5.72 12.00
CA TYR A 138 1.34 6.08 10.86
C TYR A 138 0.73 4.88 10.13
N TYR A 139 -0.36 5.18 9.46
CA TYR A 139 -1.12 4.29 8.60
C TYR A 139 -1.17 4.87 7.19
N TYR A 140 -1.17 3.98 6.21
CA TYR A 140 -0.96 4.30 4.82
C TYR A 140 -2.08 3.72 3.96
N LEU A 141 -2.63 4.54 3.08
CA LEU A 141 -3.37 4.09 1.90
C LEU A 141 -2.36 3.89 0.77
N TYR A 142 -2.46 2.78 0.06
CA TYR A 142 -1.60 2.48 -1.08
C TYR A 142 -2.39 1.88 -2.25
N ILE A 143 -1.78 1.93 -3.43
CA ILE A 143 -2.17 1.15 -4.60
C ILE A 143 -0.96 0.32 -5.04
N VAL A 144 -1.20 -0.93 -5.42
CA VAL A 144 -0.21 -1.75 -6.12
C VAL A 144 -0.65 -1.99 -7.55
N CYS A 145 0.32 -2.05 -8.45
CA CYS A 145 0.11 -2.27 -9.88
C CYS A 145 1.02 -3.40 -10.34
N THR A 146 0.49 -4.23 -11.25
CA THR A 146 1.34 -5.11 -12.05
C THR A 146 1.95 -4.27 -13.17
N ASP A 147 3.11 -4.65 -13.68
CA ASP A 147 3.56 -4.16 -14.98
C ASP A 147 3.12 -5.16 -16.04
N GLU A 148 2.97 -4.68 -17.27
CA GLU A 148 2.93 -5.52 -18.47
C GLU A 148 4.32 -5.52 -19.10
#